data_AF-A0A0P4UYV7-F1
#
_entry.id   AF-A0A0P4UYV7-F1
#
_cell.length_a   1.000
_cell.length_b   1.000
_cell.length_c   1.000
_cell.angle_alpha   90.00
_cell.angle_beta   90.00
_cell.angle_gamma   90.00
#
_symmetry.space_group_name_H-M   'P 1'
#
loop_
_entity.id
_entity.type
_entity.pdbx_description
1 polymer ?
#
loop_
_entity_poly.entity_id
_entity_poly.type
_entity_poly.pdbx_seq_one_letter_code
_entity_poly.pdbx_strand_id
1 'polypeptide(L)' 'MLANYFDQAMEIAIYEIIEDDRTYWGEIPGLQGVWAQNKTLEGCRRELREALSDWIALRLRLRLHVPEVAGVSN' A
#
# COMPACT_ATOMS: atom_id res chain seq x y z
N MET A 1 -11.05 8.82 -9.60
CA MET A 1 -9.79 9.29 -10.23
C MET A 1 -8.63 8.63 -9.48
N LEU A 2 -7.58 8.22 -10.18
CA LEU A 2 -6.49 7.43 -9.61
C LEU A 2 -5.84 8.04 -8.36
N ALA A 3 -5.71 9.38 -8.30
CA ALA A 3 -5.19 10.07 -7.11
C ALA A 3 -6.03 9.78 -5.84
N ASN A 4 -7.36 9.81 -5.95
CA ASN A 4 -8.25 9.50 -4.84
C ASN A 4 -8.11 8.04 -4.38
N TYR A 5 -7.88 7.11 -5.32
CA TYR A 5 -7.66 5.71 -4.99
C TYR A 5 -6.38 5.54 -4.16
N PHE A 6 -5.28 6.21 -4.55
CA PHE A 6 -4.04 6.19 -3.78
C PHE A 6 -4.23 6.70 -2.37
N ASP A 7 -4.90 7.85 -2.22
CA ASP A 7 -5.06 8.47 -0.91
C ASP A 7 -5.96 7.61 -0.01
N GLN A 8 -7.05 7.06 -0.54
CA GLN A 8 -7.91 6.14 0.20
C GLN A 8 -7.23 4.82 0.58
N ALA A 9 -6.41 4.26 -0.31
CA ALA A 9 -5.63 3.05 -0.01
C ALA A 9 -4.59 3.31 1.09
N MET A 10 -3.95 4.48 1.07
CA MET A 10 -3.02 4.87 2.13
C MET A 10 -3.72 5.22 3.45
N GLU A 11 -4.95 5.73 3.42
CA GLU A 11 -5.77 6.00 4.61
C GLU A 11 -6.14 4.74 5.39
N ILE A 12 -6.37 3.61 4.70
CA ILE A 12 -6.68 2.33 5.33
C ILE A 12 -5.44 1.47 5.65
N ALA A 13 -4.24 1.98 5.38
CA ALA A 13 -3.01 1.25 5.64
C ALA A 13 -2.83 0.98 7.15
N ILE A 14 -2.40 -0.23 7.48
CA ILE A 14 -2.10 -0.66 8.84
C ILE A 14 -0.59 -0.68 9.02
N TYR A 15 -0.13 -0.25 10.20
CA TYR A 15 1.28 -0.23 10.57
C TYR A 15 1.48 -0.96 11.88
N GLU A 16 2.45 -1.86 11.91
CA GLU A 16 2.81 -2.66 13.09
C GLU A 16 4.30 -2.54 13.37
N ILE A 17 4.69 -2.66 14.64
CA ILE A 17 6.10 -2.71 15.03
C ILE A 17 6.50 -4.19 15.09
N ILE A 18 7.56 -4.53 14.36
CA ILE A 18 8.22 -5.83 14.46
C ILE A 18 9.34 -5.68 15.49
N GLU A 19 9.08 -6.16 16.71
CA GLU A 19 9.96 -5.97 17.88
C GLU A 19 11.35 -6.58 17.68
N ASP A 20 11.43 -7.77 17.05
CA ASP A 20 12.68 -8.50 16.85
C ASP A 20 13.69 -7.69 16.01
N ASP A 21 13.20 -7.03 14.96
CA ASP A 21 14.02 -6.28 14.00
C ASP A 21 14.03 -4.77 14.26
N ARG A 22 13.20 -4.29 15.21
CA ARG A 22 12.93 -2.87 15.49
C ARG A 22 12.58 -2.09 14.22
N THR A 23 11.68 -2.65 13.43
CA THR A 23 11.18 -2.05 12.19
C THR A 23 9.67 -1.87 12.24
N TYR A 24 9.17 -0.96 11.42
CA TYR A 24 7.77 -0.83 11.10
C TYR A 24 7.45 -1.68 9.88
N TRP A 25 6.45 -2.54 9.99
CA TRP A 25 5.76 -3.18 8.89
C TRP A 25 4.56 -2.33 8.51
N GLY A 26 4.29 -2.17 7.22
CA GLY A 26 3.13 -1.47 6.70
C GLY A 26 2.49 -2.28 5.59
N GLU A 27 1.16 -2.36 5.60
CA GLU A 27 0.40 -3.06 4.56
C GLU A 27 -0.94 -2.39 4.30
N ILE A 28 -1.54 -2.70 3.14
CA ILE A 28 -2.88 -2.23 2.79
C ILE A 28 -3.82 -3.44 2.72
N PRO A 29 -4.76 -3.58 3.68
CA PRO A 29 -5.73 -4.67 3.68
C PRO A 29 -6.49 -4.76 2.36
N GLY A 30 -6.63 -5.98 1.84
CA GLY A 30 -7.31 -6.24 0.56
C GLY A 30 -6.43 -6.06 -0.68
N LEU A 31 -5.24 -5.47 -0.57
CA LEU A 31 -4.28 -5.35 -1.68
C LEU A 31 -3.11 -6.32 -1.49
N GLN A 32 -3.36 -7.59 -1.80
CA GLN A 32 -2.35 -8.64 -1.64
C GLN A 32 -1.07 -8.31 -2.41
N GLY A 33 0.06 -8.35 -1.70
CA GLY A 33 1.39 -8.03 -2.23
C GLY A 33 1.79 -6.56 -2.10
N VAL A 34 0.96 -5.71 -1.51
CA VAL A 34 1.30 -4.32 -1.17
C VAL A 34 1.67 -4.23 0.30
N TRP A 35 2.97 -4.19 0.56
CA TRP A 35 3.54 -4.02 1.90
C TRP A 35 4.90 -3.32 1.83
N ALA A 36 5.37 -2.81 2.96
CA ALA A 36 6.71 -2.25 3.12
C ALA A 36 7.24 -2.51 4.54
N GLN A 37 8.56 -2.44 4.70
CA GLN A 37 9.22 -2.57 6.00
C GLN A 37 10.37 -1.57 6.10
N ASN A 38 10.37 -0.74 7.14
CA ASN A 38 11.41 0.26 7.34
C ASN A 38 11.75 0.47 8.81
N LYS A 39 12.94 1.01 9.11
CA LYS A 39 13.35 1.36 10.49
C LYS A 39 12.53 2.50 11.10
N THR A 40 11.86 3.32 10.31
CA THR A 40 11.02 4.41 10.80
C THR A 40 9.61 4.33 10.21
N LEU A 41 8.62 4.79 10.96
CA LEU A 41 7.23 4.82 10.50
C LEU A 41 7.08 5.68 9.23
N GLU A 42 7.75 6.82 9.17
CA GLU A 42 7.72 7.71 8.00
C GLU A 42 8.38 7.06 6.77
N GLY A 43 9.51 6.38 6.95
CA GLY A 43 10.14 5.60 5.89
C GLY A 43 9.23 4.50 5.37
N CYS A 44 8.59 3.77 6.28
CA CYS A 44 7.64 2.71 5.95
C CYS A 44 6.43 3.27 5.16
N ARG A 45 5.91 4.44 5.56
CA ARG A 45 4.82 5.12 4.83
C ARG A 45 5.21 5.49 3.40
N ARG A 46 6.43 6.01 3.21
CA ARG A 46 6.93 6.38 1.88
C ARG A 46 7.10 5.15 0.99
N GLU A 47 7.77 4.11 1.50
CA GLU A 47 7.99 2.86 0.77
C GLU A 47 6.67 2.14 0.46
N LEU A 48 5.70 2.16 1.38
CA LEU A 48 4.38 1.57 1.14
C LEU A 48 3.64 2.29 0.00
N ARG A 49 3.75 3.62 -0.09
CA ARG A 49 3.16 4.40 -1.18
C ARG A 49 3.83 4.09 -2.52
N GLU A 50 5.14 3.87 -2.54
CA GLU A 50 5.89 3.43 -3.73
C GLU A 50 5.46 2.02 -4.16
N ALA A 51 5.40 1.07 -3.22
CA ALA A 51 4.94 -0.29 -3.48
C ALA A 51 3.51 -0.33 -4.03
N LEU A 52 2.60 0.48 -3.48
CA LEU A 52 1.24 0.64 -4.01
C LEU A 52 1.25 1.14 -5.46
N SER A 53 2.11 2.10 -5.79
CA SER A 53 2.23 2.64 -7.14
C SER A 53 2.67 1.59 -8.14
N ASP A 54 3.74 0.86 -7.82
CA ASP A 54 4.28 -0.17 -8.70
C ASP A 54 3.28 -1.32 -8.88
N TRP A 55 2.56 -1.68 -7.81
CA TRP A 55 1.52 -2.70 -7.86
C TRP A 55 0.36 -2.33 -8.77
N ILE A 56 -0.12 -1.08 -8.69
CA ILE A 56 -1.18 -0.57 -9.58
C ILE A 56 -0.67 -0.56 -11.03
N ALA A 57 0.53 -0.03 -11.27
CA ALA A 57 1.12 0.05 -12.60
C ALA A 57 1.24 -1.35 -13.24
N LEU A 58 1.70 -2.34 -12.47
CA LEU A 58 1.80 -3.73 -12.91
C LEU A 58 0.43 -4.32 -13.27
N ARG A 59 -0.58 -4.14 -12.41
CA ARG A 59 -1.95 -4.64 -12.69
C ARG A 59 -2.54 -4.04 -13.95
N LEU A 60 -2.41 -2.72 -14.13
CA LEU A 60 -2.88 -2.04 -15.33
C LEU A 60 -2.17 -2.56 -16.59
N ARG A 61 -0.84 -2.71 -16.54
CA ARG A 61 -0.05 -3.27 -17.65
C ARG A 61 -0.50 -4.67 -18.03
N LEU A 62 -0.84 -5.49 -17.04
CA LEU A 62 -1.28 -6.88 -17.24
C LEU A 62 -2.80 -7.01 -17.44
N ARG A 63 -3.55 -5.91 -17.48
CA ARG A 63 -5.02 -5.87 -17.54
C ARG A 63 -5.69 -6.70 -16.43
N LEU A 64 -5.08 -6.72 -15.26
CA LEU A 64 -5.63 -7.36 -14.07
C LEU A 64 -6.60 -6.40 -13.38
N HIS A 65 -7.61 -6.97 -12.74
CA HIS A 65 -8.56 -6.22 -11.93
C HIS A 65 -7.84 -5.48 -10.79
N VAL A 66 -8.17 -4.21 -10.59
CA VAL A 66 -7.76 -3.42 -9.42
C VAL A 66 -8.94 -3.46 -8.42
N PRO A 67 -8.77 -4.09 -7.24
CA PRO A 67 -9.81 -4.15 -6.22
C PRO A 67 -10.28 -2.77 -5.81
N GLU A 68 -11.56 -2.64 -5.49
CA GLU A 68 -12.11 -1.42 -4.90
C GLU A 68 -11.53 -1.20 -3.50
N VAL A 69 -11.26 0.07 -3.19
CA VAL A 69 -10.81 0.49 -1.87
C VAL A 69 -11.78 1.55 -1.37
N ALA A 70 -12.27 1.39 -0.13
CA ALA A 70 -13.20 2.34 0.50
C ALA A 70 -14.45 2.69 -0.36
N GLY A 71 -14.92 1.75 -1.19
CA GLY A 71 -16.07 1.96 -2.09
C GLY A 71 -15.77 2.77 -3.36
N VAL A 72 -14.50 2.96 -3.69
CA VAL A 72 -14.05 3.60 -4.93
C VAL A 72 -13.40 2.57 -5.83
N SER A 73 -13.98 2.41 -7.03
CA SER A 73 -13.35 1.74 -8.17
C SER A 73 -12.40 2.70 -8.89
N ASN A 74 -11.24 2.20 -9.33
CA ASN A 74 -10.33 2.95 -10.20
C ASN A 74 -10.94 3.18 -11.59
#